data_AF-A0A7W5H148-F1
#
_entry.id   AF-A0A7W5H148-F1
#
_cell.length_a   1.000
_cell.length_b   1.000
_cell.length_c   1.000
_cell.angle_alpha   90.00
_cell.angle_beta   90.00
_cell.angle_gamma   90.00
#
_symmetry.space_group_name_H-M   'P 1'
#
loop_
_entity.id
_entity.type
_entity.pdbx_description
1 polymer ?
#
loop_
_entity_poly.entity_id
_entity_poly.type
_entity_poly.pdbx_seq_one_letter_code
_entity_poly.pdbx_strand_id
1 'polypeptide(L)'
;MDNFKTYDASVFYEEFESEEAKRIWDRFEFVFIPKHGRDRITCTKRTMLNRHIATIEKVKNEVEAWQEYRNNKNAKINWQFTNKDAWVKLKRLYPSFIN
;
A
#
# COMPACT_ATOMS: atom_id res chain seq x y z
N MET A 1 2.08 -1.08 4.68
CA MET A 1 0.66 -1.24 4.27
C MET A 1 -0.05 0.10 4.42
N ASP A 2 -1.19 0.29 3.75
CA ASP A 2 -2.13 1.34 4.11
C ASP A 2 -2.78 1.01 5.46
N ASN A 3 -3.18 2.04 6.22
CA ASN A 3 -3.67 1.87 7.60
C ASN A 3 -5.14 1.46 7.64
N PHE A 4 -5.54 0.51 6.80
CA PHE A 4 -6.91 0.00 6.78
C PHE A 4 -7.09 -1.05 7.89
N LYS A 5 -8.25 -1.05 8.56
CA LYS A 5 -8.50 -1.89 9.75
C LYS A 5 -8.43 -3.39 9.50
N THR A 6 -8.44 -3.83 8.25
CA THR A 6 -8.35 -5.24 7.84
C THR A 6 -6.93 -5.81 7.92
N TYR A 7 -5.94 -5.00 8.32
CA TYR A 7 -4.53 -5.42 8.47
C TYR A 7 -4.11 -5.55 9.94
N ASP A 8 -5.06 -5.64 10.86
CA ASP A 8 -4.76 -5.89 12.27
C ASP A 8 -4.31 -7.34 12.48
N ALA A 9 -3.39 -7.54 13.43
CA ALA A 9 -2.90 -8.86 13.83
C ALA A 9 -4.04 -9.80 14.20
N SER A 10 -5.11 -9.25 14.78
CA SER A 10 -6.30 -9.98 15.18
C SER A 10 -6.93 -10.78 14.05
N VAL A 11 -6.87 -10.31 12.81
CA VAL A 11 -7.42 -11.03 11.64
C VAL A 11 -6.73 -12.37 11.41
N PHE A 12 -5.43 -12.49 11.71
CA PHE A 12 -4.74 -13.77 11.62
C PHE A 12 -5.21 -14.76 12.69
N TYR A 13 -5.60 -14.27 13.87
CA TYR A 13 -6.13 -15.10 14.95
C TYR A 13 -7.61 -15.48 14.78
N GLU A 14 -8.32 -14.79 13.88
CA GLU A 14 -9.68 -15.16 13.48
C GLU A 14 -9.69 -16.32 12.48
N GLU A 15 -8.65 -16.42 11.63
CA GLU A 15 -8.59 -17.41 10.53
C GLU A 15 -7.67 -18.61 10.83
N PHE A 16 -6.59 -18.41 11.60
CA PHE A 16 -5.60 -19.47 11.87
C PHE A 16 -5.54 -19.83 13.35
N GLU A 17 -5.14 -21.07 13.62
CA GLU A 17 -4.78 -21.52 14.97
C GLU A 17 -3.69 -20.63 15.57
N SER A 18 -3.74 -20.43 16.88
CA SER A 18 -2.97 -19.40 17.59
C SER A 18 -1.46 -19.47 17.33
N GLU A 19 -0.92 -20.69 17.22
CA GLU A 19 0.50 -20.93 16.96
C GLU A 19 0.89 -20.58 15.51
N GLU A 20 0.02 -20.89 14.55
CA GLU A 20 0.22 -20.60 13.13
C GLU A 20 0.04 -19.11 12.82
N ALA A 21 -0.96 -18.47 13.45
CA ALA A 21 -1.16 -17.02 13.40
C ALA A 21 0.08 -16.26 13.90
N LYS A 22 0.64 -16.65 15.06
CA LYS A 22 1.85 -16.03 15.62
C LYS A 22 3.07 -16.22 14.72
N ARG A 23 3.25 -17.42 14.16
CA ARG A 23 4.35 -17.73 13.22
C ARG A 23 4.29 -16.86 11.96
N ILE A 24 3.07 -16.63 11.44
CA ILE A 24 2.86 -15.78 10.26
C ILE A 24 3.11 -14.31 10.63
N TRP A 25 2.56 -13.86 11.75
CA TRP A 25 2.73 -12.48 12.24
C TRP A 25 4.21 -12.11 12.44
N ASP A 26 4.98 -12.99 13.07
CA ASP A 26 6.40 -12.75 13.37
C ASP A 26 7.30 -12.71 12.13
N ARG A 27 6.82 -13.18 10.98
CA ARG A 27 7.56 -13.15 9.72
C ARG A 27 7.53 -11.76 9.07
N PHE A 28 6.56 -10.91 9.42
CA PHE A 28 6.34 -9.64 8.73
C PHE A 28 6.69 -8.45 9.61
N GLU A 29 7.53 -7.56 9.09
CA GLU A 29 7.71 -6.23 9.67
C GLU A 29 6.68 -5.27 9.05
N PHE A 30 5.64 -4.93 9.81
CA PHE A 30 4.60 -4.01 9.35
C PHE A 30 5.08 -2.57 9.44
N VAL A 31 5.55 -2.05 8.31
CA VAL A 31 5.82 -0.61 8.16
C VAL A 31 4.53 0.10 7.71
N PHE A 32 3.91 0.84 8.62
CA PHE A 32 2.71 1.62 8.37
C PHE A 32 3.05 2.90 7.58
N ILE A 33 2.36 3.09 6.46
CA ILE A 33 2.53 4.26 5.62
C ILE A 33 1.64 5.38 6.19
N PRO A 34 2.10 6.65 6.20
CA PRO A 34 1.27 7.79 6.58
C PRO A 34 -0.08 7.76 5.86
N LYS A 35 -1.15 8.21 6.54
CA LYS A 35 -2.52 8.30 5.96
C LYS A 35 -2.58 9.06 4.62
N HIS A 36 -1.59 9.91 4.33
CA HIS A 36 -1.48 10.70 3.09
C HIS A 36 -0.33 10.27 2.16
N GLY A 37 0.30 9.12 2.40
CA GLY A 37 1.17 8.51 1.39
C GLY A 37 0.31 8.19 0.18
N ARG A 38 0.57 8.87 -0.96
CA ARG A 38 -0.22 8.70 -2.19
C ARG A 38 -0.39 7.22 -2.49
N ASP A 39 -1.61 6.74 -2.34
CA ASP A 39 -1.99 5.37 -2.63
C ASP A 39 -1.91 5.15 -4.14
N ARG A 40 -1.43 3.95 -4.52
CA ARG A 40 -1.35 3.53 -5.92
C ARG A 40 -2.71 3.64 -6.62
N ILE A 41 -3.80 3.44 -5.86
CA ILE A 41 -5.18 3.48 -6.33
C ILE A 41 -5.58 4.90 -6.79
N THR A 42 -5.22 5.96 -6.06
CA THR A 42 -5.49 7.35 -6.51
C THR A 42 -4.77 7.72 -7.80
N CYS A 43 -3.55 7.21 -8.01
CA CYS A 43 -2.83 7.38 -9.28
C CYS A 43 -3.54 6.65 -10.44
N THR A 44 -4.03 5.43 -10.20
CA THR A 44 -4.82 4.67 -11.20
C THR A 44 -6.14 5.38 -11.51
N LYS A 45 -6.85 5.88 -10.49
CA LYS A 45 -8.09 6.65 -10.66
C LYS A 45 -7.90 7.86 -11.58
N ARG A 46 -6.80 8.60 -11.40
CA ARG A 46 -6.49 9.80 -12.20
C ARG A 46 -6.05 9.51 -13.63
N THR A 47 -5.46 8.36 -13.89
CA THR A 47 -4.86 8.06 -15.20
C THR A 47 -5.75 7.23 -16.10
N MET A 48 -6.58 6.36 -15.54
CA MET A 48 -7.24 5.30 -16.28
C MET A 48 -8.76 5.26 -16.03
N LEU A 49 -9.21 5.53 -14.81
CA LEU A 49 -10.63 5.53 -14.44
C LEU A 49 -11.26 6.93 -14.50
N ASN A 50 -10.70 7.84 -15.31
CA ASN A 50 -11.24 9.19 -15.51
C ASN A 50 -12.41 9.23 -16.51
N ARG A 51 -12.84 8.06 -17.01
CA ARG A 51 -13.89 7.88 -18.01
C ARG A 51 -14.88 6.82 -17.57
N HIS A 52 -16.11 6.90 -18.07
CA HIS A 52 -17.13 5.89 -17.82
C HIS A 52 -16.84 4.61 -18.62
N ILE A 53 -16.89 3.45 -17.95
CA ILE A 53 -16.74 2.13 -18.56
C ILE A 53 -18.00 1.33 -18.22
N ALA A 54 -18.73 0.92 -19.25
CA ALA A 54 -20.10 0.40 -19.10
C ALA A 54 -20.18 -1.03 -18.53
N THR A 55 -19.10 -1.81 -18.55
CA THR A 55 -19.10 -3.21 -18.11
C THR A 55 -17.87 -3.56 -17.29
N ILE A 56 -18.03 -4.49 -16.35
CA ILE A 56 -16.97 -4.92 -15.44
C ILE A 56 -15.87 -5.69 -16.18
N GLU A 57 -16.20 -6.42 -17.24
CA GLU A 57 -15.23 -7.13 -18.09
C GLU A 57 -14.27 -6.15 -18.76
N LYS A 58 -14.79 -5.03 -19.26
CA LYS A 58 -13.95 -3.97 -19.85
C LYS A 58 -13.04 -3.35 -18.80
N VAL A 59 -13.55 -3.10 -17.59
CA VAL A 59 -12.72 -2.59 -16.49
C VAL A 59 -11.57 -3.54 -16.18
N LYS A 60 -11.84 -4.86 -16.08
CA LYS A 60 -10.80 -5.87 -15.80
C LYS A 60 -9.71 -5.88 -16.87
N ASN A 61 -10.09 -5.96 -18.14
CA ASN A 61 -9.14 -6.02 -19.26
C ASN A 61 -8.26 -4.75 -19.31
N GLU A 62 -8.87 -3.58 -19.11
CA GLU A 62 -8.09 -2.34 -19.12
C GLU A 62 -7.16 -2.25 -17.89
N VAL A 63 -7.58 -2.73 -16.72
CA VAL A 63 -6.74 -2.73 -15.50
C VAL A 63 -5.53 -3.63 -15.69
N GLU A 64 -5.73 -4.80 -16.30
CA GLU A 64 -4.66 -5.75 -16.63
C GLU A 64 -3.64 -5.13 -17.60
N ALA A 65 -4.12 -4.56 -18.71
CA ALA A 65 -3.26 -3.87 -19.67
C ALA A 65 -2.50 -2.68 -19.04
N TRP A 66 -3.14 -1.92 -18.14
CA TRP A 66 -2.50 -0.82 -17.42
C TRP A 66 -1.44 -1.30 -16.44
N GLN A 67 -1.71 -2.41 -15.74
CA GLN A 67 -0.76 -3.03 -14.82
C GLN A 67 0.47 -3.53 -15.57
N GLU A 68 0.29 -4.23 -16.69
CA GLU A 68 1.39 -4.67 -17.55
C GLU A 68 2.23 -3.49 -18.07
N TYR A 69 1.57 -2.45 -18.57
CA TYR A 69 2.25 -1.23 -19.02
C TYR A 69 3.11 -0.58 -17.91
N ARG A 70 2.57 -0.51 -16.69
CA ARG A 70 3.29 0.07 -15.53
C ARG A 70 4.42 -0.82 -15.04
N ASN A 71 4.23 -2.12 -15.02
CA ASN A 71 5.27 -3.09 -14.64
C ASN A 71 6.43 -3.05 -15.64
N ASN A 72 6.12 -2.97 -16.94
CA ASN A 72 7.12 -2.91 -18.01
C ASN A 72 7.87 -1.58 -18.08
N LYS A 73 7.34 -0.51 -17.46
CA LYS A 73 8.03 0.78 -17.37
C LYS A 73 9.27 0.76 -16.47
N ASN A 74 9.53 -0.33 -15.72
CA ASN A 74 10.70 -0.46 -14.83
C ASN A 74 10.97 0.82 -14.03
N ALA A 75 9.89 1.47 -13.54
CA ALA A 75 9.97 2.75 -12.89
C ALA A 75 10.66 2.57 -11.54
N LYS A 76 11.99 2.66 -11.54
CA LYS A 76 12.79 2.65 -10.32
C LYS A 76 12.50 3.96 -9.60
N ILE A 77 11.89 3.85 -8.42
CA ILE A 77 11.82 4.97 -7.50
C ILE A 77 13.26 5.24 -7.09
N ASN A 78 13.84 6.32 -7.62
CA ASN A 78 15.17 6.77 -7.21
C ASN A 78 15.02 7.44 -5.85
N TRP A 79 15.08 6.63 -4.79
CA TRP A 79 15.05 7.09 -3.43
C TRP A 79 16.28 7.96 -3.17
N GLN A 80 16.07 9.27 -3.07
CA GLN A 80 17.16 10.22 -2.80
C GLN A 80 17.57 10.27 -1.31
N PHE A 81 17.07 9.36 -0.50
CA PHE A 81 17.34 9.33 0.93
C PHE A 81 17.43 7.89 1.41
N THR A 82 18.32 7.65 2.38
CA THR A 82 18.46 6.33 2.99
C THR A 82 17.30 6.08 3.97
N ASN A 83 17.07 4.82 4.36
CA ASN A 83 16.04 4.50 5.36
C ASN A 83 16.21 5.28 6.68
N LYS A 84 17.46 5.58 7.08
CA LYS A 84 17.74 6.42 8.25
C LYS A 84 17.26 7.85 8.04
N ASP A 85 17.55 8.43 6.87
CA ASP A 85 17.14 9.80 6.52
C ASP A 85 15.62 9.92 6.32
N ALA A 86 14.98 8.86 5.81
CA ALA A 86 13.53 8.75 5.71
C ALA A 86 12.89 8.97 7.08
N TRP A 87 13.40 8.29 8.10
CA TRP A 87 12.86 8.32 9.46
C TRP A 87 12.97 9.72 10.08
N VAL A 88 14.11 10.40 9.89
CA VAL A 88 14.32 11.78 10.36
C VAL A 88 13.41 12.77 9.64
N LYS A 89 13.30 12.66 8.31
CA LYS A 89 12.48 13.55 7.49
C LYS A 89 10.98 13.37 7.74
N LEU A 90 10.55 12.13 7.94
CA LEU A 90 9.17 11.79 8.23
C LEU A 90 8.77 12.18 9.66
N LYS A 91 9.65 12.05 10.66
CA LYS A 91 9.42 12.58 12.01
C LYS A 91 8.97 14.04 12.02
N ARG A 92 9.56 14.88 11.15
CA ARG A 92 9.20 16.30 11.01
C ARG A 92 7.84 16.52 10.34
N LEU A 93 7.39 15.57 9.52
CA LEU A 93 6.14 15.64 8.75
C LEU A 93 4.95 15.05 9.51
N TYR A 94 5.19 14.30 10.59
CA TYR A 94 4.14 13.79 11.45
C TYR A 94 3.88 14.75 12.60
N PRO A 95 2.62 15.09 12.90
CA PRO A 95 2.29 15.73 14.16
C PRO A 95 2.69 14.77 15.29
N SER A 96 3.59 15.21 16.15
CA SER A 96 3.81 14.57 17.45
C SER A 96 2.54 14.80 18.26
N PHE A 97 1.70 13.79 18.39
CA PHE A 97 0.65 13.79 19.40
C PHE A 97 1.36 13.77 20.76
N ILE A 98 1.58 14.96 21.31
CA ILE A 98 1.92 15.14 22.71
C ILE A 98 0.58 14.99 23.45
N ASN A 99 0.50 13.97 24.29
CA ASN A 99 -0.60 13.77 25.25
C ASN A 99 -0.51 14.82 26.35
#